data_AF-A0A435XY32-F1
#
_entry.id   AF-A0A435XY32-F1
#
_cell.length_a   1.000
_cell.length_b   1.000
_cell.length_c   1.000
_cell.angle_alpha   90.00
_cell.angle_beta   90.00
_cell.angle_gamma   90.00
#
_symmetry.space_group_name_H-M   'P 1'
#
loop_
_entity.id
_entity.type
_entity.pdbx_description
1 polymer ?
#
loop_
_entity_poly.entity_id
_entity_poly.type
_entity_poly.pdbx_seq_one_letter_code
_entity_poly.pdbx_strand_id
1 'polypeptide(L)'
;MSGRTEGGVVERRPAGIPLICLVTSLILLPTPALAHASDRGHVLLLPTGYYLVGGAFAVAISFLVLALLPANRLDRFWRRCLPLFAFGDALRTAISLISFAGFAILIAAGLFGSRDPLSNPLPLVIWTLLWAGITLLQGVFGDLWSWLNPWVGPWRLASRLFGANDEGGWRLPRWLGCWPAVLLFFAFAWFELIDPAPDDPARLALAAGLYWLFTFLAMLAFGHRQWSRSGEFLSVLFSMVARFAIVERDENGRLA
;
A
#
# COMPACT_ATOMS: atom_id res chain seq x y z
N MET A 1 19.05 66.84 -47.41
CA MET A 1 18.37 66.33 -46.19
C MET A 1 17.80 64.96 -46.50
N SER A 2 18.23 63.98 -45.71
CA SER A 2 17.63 62.67 -45.40
C SER A 2 17.09 61.78 -46.53
N GLY A 3 17.93 60.84 -46.97
CA GLY A 3 17.52 59.61 -47.66
C GLY A 3 17.33 58.48 -46.63
N ARG A 4 16.16 57.85 -46.66
CA ARG A 4 15.75 56.72 -45.82
C ARG A 4 16.65 55.51 -46.03
N THR A 5 17.15 54.92 -44.94
CA THR A 5 17.74 53.57 -44.91
C THR A 5 16.67 52.58 -44.46
N GLU A 6 16.21 51.72 -45.37
CA GLU A 6 15.38 50.55 -45.02
C GLU A 6 16.28 49.47 -44.42
N GLY A 7 16.22 49.31 -43.10
CA GLY A 7 16.80 48.17 -42.39
C GLY A 7 15.80 47.02 -42.37
N GLY A 8 16.00 46.02 -43.23
CA GLY A 8 15.23 44.78 -43.24
C GLY A 8 15.48 43.97 -41.96
N VAL A 9 14.44 43.81 -41.14
CA VAL A 9 14.45 42.86 -40.02
C VAL A 9 14.09 41.48 -40.60
N VAL A 10 15.08 40.60 -40.69
CA VAL A 10 14.89 39.19 -41.04
C VAL A 10 14.21 38.50 -39.86
N GLU A 11 12.89 38.34 -39.94
CA GLU A 11 12.07 37.64 -38.97
C GLU A 11 12.33 36.12 -39.09
N ARG A 12 13.28 35.60 -38.30
CA ARG A 12 13.54 34.15 -38.20
C ARG A 12 12.36 33.48 -37.48
N ARG A 13 11.38 32.98 -38.25
CA ARG A 13 10.30 32.15 -37.70
C ARG A 13 10.90 30.85 -37.11
N PRO A 14 10.63 30.52 -35.83
CA PRO A 14 11.16 29.31 -35.22
C PRO A 14 10.39 28.09 -35.75
N ALA A 15 10.91 27.49 -36.83
CA ALA A 15 10.35 26.30 -37.47
C ALA A 15 10.29 25.05 -36.54
N GLY A 16 10.88 25.11 -35.34
CA GLY A 16 10.85 24.04 -34.34
C GLY A 16 9.56 23.97 -33.50
N ILE A 17 8.84 25.08 -33.32
CA ILE A 17 7.62 25.11 -32.52
C ILE A 17 6.51 24.23 -33.09
N PRO A 18 6.18 24.25 -34.40
CA PRO A 18 5.12 23.40 -34.94
C PRO A 18 5.48 21.92 -34.87
N LEU A 19 6.77 21.56 -35.02
CA LEU A 19 7.22 20.18 -34.93
C LEU A 19 7.12 19.65 -33.49
N ILE A 20 7.52 20.45 -32.50
CA ILE A 20 7.39 20.08 -31.08
C ILE A 20 5.90 19.93 -30.72
N CYS A 21 5.05 20.87 -31.14
CA CYS A 21 3.60 20.79 -30.91
C CYS A 21 2.98 19.54 -31.55
N LEU A 22 3.40 19.19 -32.78
CA LEU A 22 2.93 17.99 -33.48
C LEU A 22 3.38 16.71 -32.78
N VAL A 23 4.63 16.63 -32.33
CA VAL A 23 5.17 15.47 -31.60
C VAL A 23 4.48 15.32 -30.24
N THR A 24 4.29 16.42 -29.49
CA THR A 24 3.51 16.38 -28.24
C THR A 24 2.05 15.98 -28.49
N SER A 25 1.45 16.46 -29.57
CA SER A 25 0.07 16.10 -29.93
C SER A 25 -0.05 14.62 -30.32
N LEU A 26 0.99 14.02 -30.92
CA LEU A 26 1.02 12.59 -31.23
C LEU A 26 1.20 11.72 -29.96
N ILE A 27 1.94 12.21 -28.97
CA ILE A 27 2.12 11.52 -27.68
C ILE A 27 0.86 11.59 -26.81
N LEU A 28 0.06 12.65 -26.96
CA LEU A 28 -1.22 12.84 -26.26
C LEU A 28 -2.42 12.20 -26.98
N LEU A 29 -2.23 11.53 -28.13
CA LEU A 29 -3.31 10.79 -28.78
C LEU A 29 -3.75 9.65 -27.85
N PRO A 30 -5.03 9.59 -27.46
CA PRO A 30 -5.54 8.51 -26.63
C PRO A 30 -5.45 7.21 -27.43
N THR A 31 -4.54 6.32 -27.04
CA THR A 31 -4.54 4.95 -27.54
C THR A 31 -5.71 4.20 -26.92
N PRO A 32 -6.33 3.24 -27.64
CA PRO A 32 -7.37 2.40 -27.05
C PRO A 32 -6.74 1.62 -25.89
N ALA A 33 -7.06 2.03 -24.66
CA ALA A 33 -6.68 1.28 -23.47
C ALA A 33 -7.55 0.01 -23.43
N LEU A 34 -6.97 -1.14 -23.82
CA LEU A 34 -7.52 -2.49 -23.63
C LEU A 34 -7.54 -2.89 -22.14
N ALA A 35 -7.97 -1.98 -21.26
CA ALA A 35 -8.13 -2.21 -19.82
C ALA A 35 -9.59 -2.45 -19.41
N HIS A 36 -10.52 -2.48 -20.37
CA HIS A 36 -11.91 -2.83 -20.09
C HIS A 36 -12.02 -4.34 -19.90
N ALA A 37 -11.91 -4.79 -18.65
CA ALA A 37 -12.49 -6.06 -18.21
C ALA A 37 -14.02 -5.91 -18.16
N SER A 38 -14.69 -5.84 -19.31
CA SER A 38 -16.15 -5.89 -19.39
C SER A 38 -16.62 -7.14 -20.11
N ASP A 39 -17.61 -7.78 -19.49
CA ASP A 39 -18.40 -8.93 -19.92
C ASP A 39 -17.84 -10.35 -19.69
N ARG A 40 -17.38 -10.64 -18.46
CA ARG A 40 -17.82 -11.91 -17.87
C ARG A 40 -19.17 -11.67 -17.22
N GLY A 41 -20.24 -12.10 -17.89
CA GLY A 41 -21.59 -12.05 -17.37
C GLY A 41 -21.61 -12.52 -15.92
N HIS A 42 -21.87 -11.59 -15.00
CA HIS A 42 -22.03 -11.87 -13.58
C HIS A 42 -23.30 -12.71 -13.44
N VAL A 43 -23.17 -14.03 -13.53
CA VAL A 43 -24.17 -14.93 -12.97
C VAL A 43 -24.01 -14.75 -11.46
N LEU A 44 -24.85 -13.90 -10.89
CA LEU A 44 -24.90 -13.66 -9.45
C LEU A 44 -25.42 -14.94 -8.80
N LEU A 45 -24.51 -15.88 -8.54
CA LEU A 45 -24.78 -17.14 -7.85
C LEU A 45 -25.22 -16.92 -6.39
N LEU A 46 -24.92 -15.72 -5.86
CA LEU A 46 -25.28 -15.29 -4.51
C LEU A 46 -26.63 -14.56 -4.51
N PRO A 47 -27.46 -14.70 -3.45
CA PRO A 47 -28.77 -14.05 -3.40
C PRO A 47 -28.61 -12.52 -3.26
N THR A 48 -28.66 -11.83 -4.41
CA THR A 48 -28.41 -10.39 -4.58
C THR A 48 -29.29 -9.50 -3.71
N GLY A 49 -30.51 -9.95 -3.39
CA GLY A 49 -31.43 -9.23 -2.52
C GLY A 49 -30.81 -8.90 -1.15
N TYR A 50 -30.11 -9.85 -0.53
CA TYR A 50 -29.46 -9.61 0.77
C TYR A 50 -28.31 -8.61 0.68
N TYR A 51 -27.52 -8.66 -0.41
CA TYR A 51 -26.42 -7.73 -0.63
C TYR A 51 -26.93 -6.30 -0.88
N LEU A 52 -27.99 -6.15 -1.66
CA LEU A 52 -28.62 -4.86 -1.91
C LEU A 52 -29.19 -4.24 -0.64
N VAL A 53 -29.93 -5.04 0.15
CA VAL A 53 -30.51 -4.57 1.42
C VAL A 53 -29.41 -4.23 2.41
N GLY A 54 -28.39 -5.07 2.55
CA GLY A 54 -27.26 -4.83 3.43
C GLY A 54 -26.46 -3.58 3.05
N GLY A 55 -26.16 -3.40 1.77
CA GLY A 55 -25.48 -2.21 1.25
C GLY A 55 -26.30 -0.94 1.46
N ALA A 56 -27.60 -0.96 1.13
CA ALA A 56 -28.49 0.16 1.36
C ALA A 56 -28.59 0.52 2.85
N PHE A 57 -28.65 -0.48 3.72
CA PHE A 57 -28.72 -0.28 5.17
C PHE A 57 -27.42 0.30 5.73
N ALA A 58 -26.25 -0.19 5.28
CA ALA A 58 -24.96 0.37 5.66
C ALA A 58 -24.85 1.85 5.30
N VAL A 59 -25.22 2.22 4.07
CA VAL A 59 -25.24 3.62 3.60
C VAL A 59 -26.21 4.46 4.43
N ALA A 60 -27.44 3.97 4.65
CA ALA A 60 -28.45 4.66 5.44
C ALA A 60 -27.97 4.91 6.89
N ILE A 61 -27.35 3.91 7.53
CA ILE A 61 -26.76 4.06 8.87
C ILE A 61 -25.62 5.09 8.85
N SER A 62 -24.73 5.07 7.85
CA SER A 62 -23.64 6.04 7.76
C SER A 62 -24.17 7.48 7.73
N PHE A 63 -25.19 7.74 6.92
CA PHE A 63 -25.85 9.07 6.89
C PHE A 63 -26.57 9.39 8.19
N LEU A 64 -27.26 8.43 8.79
CA LEU A 64 -27.98 8.62 10.06
C LEU A 64 -27.03 8.97 11.20
N VAL A 65 -25.88 8.28 11.29
CA VAL A 65 -24.80 8.57 12.24
C VAL A 65 -24.30 9.99 12.04
N LEU A 66 -23.99 10.40 10.80
CA LEU A 66 -23.51 11.76 10.51
C LEU A 66 -24.57 12.85 10.77
N ALA A 67 -25.85 12.56 10.51
CA ALA A 67 -26.94 13.51 10.72
C ALA A 67 -27.31 13.69 12.20
N LEU A 68 -27.23 12.62 13.00
CA LEU A 68 -27.68 12.64 14.40
C LEU A 68 -26.56 12.86 15.42
N LEU A 69 -25.32 12.45 15.11
CA LEU A 69 -24.22 12.53 16.07
C LEU A 69 -23.37 13.77 15.82
N PRO A 70 -23.29 14.71 16.80
CA PRO A 70 -22.38 15.85 16.69
C PRO A 70 -20.93 15.37 16.68
N ALA A 71 -20.10 15.97 15.82
CA ALA A 71 -18.70 15.60 15.64
C ALA A 71 -17.93 15.49 16.97
N ASN A 72 -18.19 16.38 17.92
CA ASN A 72 -17.56 16.37 19.25
C ASN A 72 -17.84 15.12 20.10
N ARG A 73 -18.97 14.42 19.88
CA ARG A 73 -19.26 13.15 20.56
C ARG A 73 -18.57 11.98 19.89
N LEU A 74 -18.51 11.97 18.55
CA LEU A 74 -17.71 10.99 17.81
C LEU A 74 -16.24 11.09 18.22
N ASP A 75 -15.68 12.30 18.17
CA ASP A 75 -14.31 12.57 18.58
C ASP A 75 -14.01 12.09 20.00
N ARG A 76 -14.94 12.32 20.94
CA ARG A 76 -14.75 11.90 22.34
C ARG A 76 -14.87 10.39 22.52
N PHE A 77 -15.71 9.73 21.73
CA PHE A 77 -15.84 8.28 21.73
C PHE A 77 -14.56 7.64 21.18
N TRP A 78 -14.06 8.14 20.05
CA TRP A 78 -12.81 7.68 19.45
C TRP A 78 -11.57 7.99 20.31
N ARG A 79 -11.61 9.04 21.14
CA ARG A 79 -10.55 9.31 22.15
C ARG A 79 -10.64 8.42 23.39
N ARG A 80 -11.73 7.67 23.60
CA ARG A 80 -11.85 6.68 24.69
C ARG A 80 -11.30 5.34 24.21
N CYS A 81 -10.02 5.33 23.88
CA CYS A 81 -9.33 4.11 23.55
C CYS A 81 -9.23 3.21 24.78
N LEU A 82 -9.47 1.92 24.59
CA LEU A 82 -9.35 0.92 25.65
C LEU A 82 -7.93 0.33 25.61
N PRO A 83 -7.20 0.28 26.73
CA PRO A 83 -5.84 -0.25 26.74
C PRO A 83 -5.88 -1.77 26.51
N LEU A 84 -5.32 -2.23 25.39
CA LEU A 84 -5.10 -3.66 25.14
C LEU A 84 -3.67 -4.08 25.52
N PHE A 85 -3.57 -5.31 26.02
CA PHE A 85 -2.42 -5.98 26.62
C PHE A 85 -1.03 -5.55 26.07
N ALA A 86 -0.14 -5.18 26.99
CA ALA A 86 1.27 -4.92 26.70
C ALA A 86 2.04 -6.25 26.66
N PHE A 87 2.63 -6.58 25.52
CA PHE A 87 3.57 -7.70 25.44
C PHE A 87 4.98 -7.21 25.07
N GLY A 88 6.00 -7.93 25.53
CA GLY A 88 7.40 -7.51 25.40
C GLY A 88 7.97 -7.58 23.99
N ASP A 89 9.04 -6.82 23.75
CA ASP A 89 9.77 -6.73 22.48
C ASP A 89 10.32 -8.08 21.97
N ALA A 90 10.61 -9.01 22.89
CA ALA A 90 11.05 -10.36 22.54
C ALA A 90 9.92 -11.14 21.84
N LEU A 91 8.68 -11.03 22.33
CA LEU A 91 7.53 -11.70 21.74
C LEU A 91 7.21 -11.09 20.36
N ARG A 92 7.31 -9.77 20.22
CA ARG A 92 7.18 -9.09 18.92
C ARG A 92 8.19 -9.61 17.90
N THR A 93 9.45 -9.80 18.32
CA THR A 93 10.49 -10.34 17.44
C THR A 93 10.20 -11.79 17.05
N ALA A 94 9.74 -12.62 17.99
CA ALA A 94 9.36 -14.00 17.73
C ALA A 94 8.18 -14.10 16.76
N ILE A 95 7.13 -13.31 16.96
CA ILE A 95 5.95 -13.28 16.08
C ILE A 95 6.33 -12.79 14.68
N SER A 96 7.19 -11.78 14.58
CA SER A 96 7.72 -11.32 13.28
C SER A 96 8.51 -12.40 12.56
N LEU A 97 9.35 -13.18 13.27
CA LEU A 97 10.09 -14.30 12.70
C LEU A 97 9.16 -15.43 12.23
N ILE A 98 8.12 -15.75 13.01
CA ILE A 98 7.10 -16.73 12.61
C ILE A 98 6.35 -16.22 11.37
N SER A 99 6.01 -14.94 11.32
CA SER A 99 5.34 -14.31 10.18
C SER A 99 6.23 -14.35 8.94
N PHE A 100 7.53 -14.10 9.09
CA PHE A 100 8.51 -14.26 8.02
C PHE A 100 8.63 -15.70 7.54
N ALA A 101 8.69 -16.67 8.45
CA ALA A 101 8.74 -18.09 8.11
C ALA A 101 7.46 -18.53 7.37
N GLY A 102 6.29 -18.11 7.85
CA GLY A 102 5.01 -18.34 7.18
C GLY A 102 4.96 -17.71 5.79
N PHE A 103 5.43 -16.46 5.66
CA PHE A 103 5.56 -15.79 4.35
C PHE A 103 6.50 -16.55 3.41
N ALA A 104 7.66 -17.00 3.87
CA ALA A 104 8.60 -17.77 3.07
C ALA A 104 7.99 -19.12 2.60
N ILE A 105 7.23 -19.79 3.47
CA ILE A 105 6.47 -21.01 3.12
C ILE A 105 5.41 -20.69 2.07
N LEU A 106 4.69 -19.57 2.19
CA LEU A 106 3.71 -19.16 1.19
C LEU A 106 4.38 -18.90 -0.16
N ILE A 107 5.49 -18.15 -0.21
CA ILE A 107 6.26 -17.94 -1.44
C ILE A 107 6.70 -19.27 -2.06
N ALA A 108 7.21 -20.20 -1.25
CA ALA A 108 7.56 -21.54 -1.73
C ALA A 108 6.33 -22.29 -2.27
N ALA A 109 5.19 -22.22 -1.60
CA ALA A 109 3.94 -22.81 -2.07
C ALA A 109 3.44 -22.16 -3.37
N GLY A 110 3.61 -20.85 -3.56
CA GLY A 110 3.26 -20.18 -4.81
C GLY A 110 4.16 -20.54 -5.99
N LEU A 111 5.46 -20.74 -5.74
CA LEU A 111 6.43 -21.09 -6.79
C LEU A 111 6.44 -22.57 -7.15
N PHE A 112 6.33 -23.46 -6.16
CA PHE A 112 6.44 -24.91 -6.33
C PHE A 112 5.10 -25.66 -6.24
N GLY A 113 4.06 -25.03 -5.72
CA GLY A 113 2.74 -25.63 -5.56
C GLY A 113 1.86 -25.53 -6.80
N SER A 114 0.57 -25.84 -6.62
CA SER A 114 -0.42 -25.76 -7.69
C SER A 114 -0.56 -24.33 -8.21
N ARG A 115 -0.73 -24.18 -9.53
CA ARG A 115 -1.07 -22.89 -10.15
C ARG A 115 -2.56 -22.55 -10.02
N ASP A 116 -3.36 -23.47 -9.52
CA ASP A 116 -4.77 -23.22 -9.24
C ASP A 116 -4.89 -22.36 -7.96
N PRO A 117 -5.46 -21.14 -8.04
CA PRO A 117 -5.59 -20.23 -6.90
C PRO A 117 -6.45 -20.79 -5.77
N LEU A 118 -7.38 -21.71 -6.06
CA LEU A 118 -8.23 -22.34 -5.04
C LEU A 118 -7.49 -23.41 -4.23
N SER A 119 -6.51 -24.05 -4.85
CA SER A 119 -5.69 -25.09 -4.23
C SER A 119 -4.44 -24.52 -3.55
N ASN A 120 -3.96 -23.36 -4.00
CA ASN A 120 -2.79 -22.71 -3.44
C ASN A 120 -3.17 -21.74 -2.31
N PRO A 121 -2.56 -21.84 -1.11
CA PRO A 121 -2.88 -20.93 -0.01
C PRO A 121 -2.42 -19.49 -0.24
N LEU A 122 -1.48 -19.24 -1.17
CA LEU A 122 -0.85 -17.93 -1.32
C LEU A 122 -1.85 -16.82 -1.71
N PRO A 123 -2.66 -16.95 -2.79
CA PRO A 123 -3.60 -15.90 -3.18
C PRO A 123 -4.64 -15.63 -2.08
N LEU A 124 -5.18 -16.68 -1.46
CA LEU A 124 -6.14 -16.56 -0.37
C LEU A 124 -5.55 -15.79 0.82
N VAL A 125 -4.32 -16.09 1.22
CA VAL A 125 -3.70 -15.39 2.35
C VAL A 125 -3.40 -13.94 2.01
N ILE A 126 -2.89 -13.63 0.81
CA ILE A 126 -2.55 -12.26 0.45
C ILE A 126 -3.82 -11.41 0.24
N TRP A 127 -4.78 -11.89 -0.54
CA TRP A 127 -5.96 -11.10 -0.90
C TRP A 127 -7.05 -11.13 0.17
N THR A 128 -7.36 -12.31 0.71
CA THR A 128 -8.46 -12.42 1.67
C THR A 128 -8.00 -12.13 3.08
N LEU A 129 -6.94 -12.80 3.54
CA LEU A 129 -6.55 -12.68 4.94
C LEU A 129 -5.80 -11.37 5.21
N LEU A 130 -4.75 -11.08 4.44
CA LEU A 130 -3.90 -9.89 4.63
C LEU A 130 -4.61 -8.63 4.12
N TRP A 131 -5.03 -8.60 2.86
CA TRP A 131 -5.57 -7.38 2.27
C TRP A 131 -6.96 -7.04 2.78
N ALA A 132 -7.92 -7.97 2.79
CA ALA A 132 -9.24 -7.68 3.35
C ALA A 132 -9.28 -7.83 4.88
N GLY A 133 -8.87 -8.99 5.40
CA GLY A 133 -9.02 -9.34 6.82
C GLY A 133 -8.22 -8.46 7.76
N ILE A 134 -6.90 -8.36 7.56
CA ILE A 134 -6.02 -7.55 8.43
C ILE A 134 -6.38 -6.07 8.32
N THR A 135 -6.76 -5.55 7.15
CA THR A 135 -7.24 -4.16 7.03
C THR A 135 -8.46 -3.88 7.93
N LEU A 136 -9.45 -4.77 7.93
CA LEU A 136 -10.62 -4.63 8.80
C LEU A 136 -10.25 -4.79 10.29
N LEU A 137 -9.43 -5.78 10.62
CA LEU A 137 -8.95 -6.01 11.99
C LEU A 137 -8.15 -4.81 12.51
N GLN A 138 -7.27 -4.25 11.69
CA GLN A 138 -6.48 -3.06 11.99
C GLN A 138 -7.38 -1.86 12.27
N GLY A 139 -8.47 -1.70 11.50
CA GLY A 139 -9.46 -0.65 11.71
C GLY A 139 -10.29 -0.80 12.99
N VAL A 140 -10.34 -1.99 13.60
CA VAL A 140 -11.07 -2.23 14.85
C VAL A 140 -10.14 -2.23 16.06
N PHE A 141 -9.03 -2.96 15.97
CA PHE A 141 -8.12 -3.27 17.07
C PHE A 141 -6.83 -2.43 17.09
N GLY A 142 -6.55 -1.65 16.05
CA GLY A 142 -5.38 -0.77 15.97
C GLY A 142 -4.18 -1.39 15.28
N ASP A 143 -2.98 -1.13 15.78
CA ASP A 143 -1.71 -1.48 15.12
C ASP A 143 -1.29 -2.95 15.30
N LEU A 144 -2.02 -3.85 14.64
CA LEU A 144 -1.67 -5.28 14.55
C LEU A 144 -0.49 -5.51 13.61
N TRP A 145 -0.37 -4.69 12.56
CA TRP A 145 0.69 -4.81 11.58
C TRP A 145 2.09 -4.75 12.18
N SER A 146 2.31 -3.93 13.22
CA SER A 146 3.61 -3.88 13.90
C SER A 146 4.07 -5.24 14.44
N TRP A 147 3.19 -6.20 14.66
CA TRP A 147 3.52 -7.54 15.15
C TRP A 147 3.72 -8.55 14.02
N LEU A 148 2.82 -8.54 13.05
CA LEU A 148 2.83 -9.46 11.91
C LEU A 148 3.91 -9.11 10.87
N ASN A 149 4.47 -7.89 10.96
CA ASN A 149 5.48 -7.39 10.04
C ASN A 149 6.62 -8.43 9.84
N PRO A 150 6.79 -8.99 8.63
CA PRO A 150 7.77 -10.05 8.36
C PRO A 150 9.21 -9.53 8.20
N TRP A 151 9.46 -8.22 8.41
CA TRP A 151 10.78 -7.62 8.23
C TRP A 151 11.52 -7.37 9.56
N VAL A 152 10.81 -7.14 10.68
CA VAL A 152 11.44 -6.78 11.97
C VAL A 152 12.41 -7.86 12.45
N GLY A 153 11.99 -9.13 12.42
CA GLY A 153 12.78 -10.28 12.84
C GLY A 153 14.06 -10.45 12.02
N PRO A 154 13.95 -10.60 10.68
CA PRO A 154 15.11 -10.68 9.79
C PRO A 154 16.04 -9.47 9.89
N TRP A 155 15.49 -8.26 10.01
CA TRP A 155 16.28 -7.04 10.13
C TRP A 155 17.07 -7.02 11.46
N ARG A 156 16.46 -7.42 12.59
CA ARG A 156 17.17 -7.53 13.88
C ARG A 156 18.27 -8.59 13.85
N LEU A 157 18.09 -9.67 13.11
CA LEU A 157 19.13 -10.68 12.94
C LEU A 157 20.27 -10.16 12.07
N ALA A 158 19.93 -9.51 10.95
CA ALA A 158 20.91 -8.89 10.06
C ALA A 158 21.69 -7.77 10.76
N SER A 159 21.04 -6.89 11.52
CA SER A 159 21.72 -5.80 12.24
C SER A 159 22.72 -6.31 13.27
N ARG A 160 22.40 -7.41 13.97
CA ARG A 160 23.33 -8.09 14.88
C ARG A 160 24.54 -8.72 14.18
N LEU A 161 24.35 -9.27 12.98
CA LEU A 161 25.41 -9.92 12.22
C LEU A 161 26.31 -8.91 11.50
N PHE A 162 25.75 -7.83 10.96
CA PHE A 162 26.46 -6.81 10.19
C PHE A 162 26.90 -5.60 11.02
N GLY A 163 26.55 -5.54 12.31
CA GLY A 163 26.85 -4.39 13.18
C GLY A 163 26.17 -3.09 12.72
N ALA A 164 25.07 -3.21 11.97
CA ALA A 164 24.36 -2.06 11.43
C ALA A 164 23.60 -1.35 12.56
N ASN A 165 23.88 -0.06 12.77
CA ASN A 165 23.15 0.77 13.72
C ASN A 165 21.67 0.91 13.31
N ASP A 166 20.79 1.05 14.31
CA ASP A 166 19.34 1.27 14.14
C ASP A 166 18.99 2.45 13.20
N GLU A 167 19.93 3.38 13.02
CA GLU A 167 19.76 4.60 12.22
C GLU A 167 20.04 4.41 10.71
N GLY A 168 20.48 3.22 10.27
CA GLY A 168 20.85 2.99 8.87
C GLY A 168 22.10 3.77 8.43
N GLY A 169 22.70 3.39 7.31
CA GLY A 169 23.87 4.10 6.80
C GLY A 169 23.51 5.44 6.14
N TRP A 170 22.30 5.53 5.57
CA TRP A 170 21.87 6.64 4.72
C TRP A 170 20.58 7.25 5.27
N ARG A 171 20.54 8.57 5.45
CA ARG A 171 19.32 9.26 5.89
C ARG A 171 18.40 9.45 4.69
N LEU A 172 17.15 8.99 4.82
CA LEU A 172 16.15 9.24 3.77
C LEU A 172 15.93 10.76 3.68
N PRO A 173 16.15 11.37 2.50
CA PRO A 173 16.10 12.82 2.40
C PRO A 173 14.66 13.33 2.50
N ARG A 174 14.48 14.50 3.13
CA ARG A 174 13.15 15.00 3.56
C ARG A 174 12.13 15.19 2.44
N TRP A 175 12.58 15.56 1.24
CA TRP A 175 11.76 15.67 0.03
C TRP A 175 11.10 14.36 -0.42
N LEU A 176 11.69 13.20 -0.11
CA LEU A 176 11.09 11.91 -0.47
C LEU A 176 9.88 11.61 0.41
N GLY A 177 9.86 12.06 1.67
CA GLY A 177 8.71 11.91 2.57
C GLY A 177 8.05 10.53 2.44
N CYS A 178 6.75 10.51 2.14
CA CYS A 178 5.97 9.28 1.88
C CYS A 178 5.84 8.90 0.39
N TRP A 179 6.55 9.58 -0.53
CA TRP A 179 6.47 9.27 -1.97
C TRP A 179 6.83 7.83 -2.33
N PRO A 180 7.85 7.19 -1.71
CA PRO A 180 8.14 5.79 -2.02
C PRO A 180 6.95 4.89 -1.65
N ALA A 181 6.30 5.11 -0.51
CA ALA A 181 5.09 4.37 -0.14
C ALA A 181 3.94 4.60 -1.14
N VAL A 182 3.76 5.82 -1.65
CA VAL A 182 2.73 6.12 -2.67
C VAL A 182 3.02 5.39 -3.97
N LEU A 183 4.27 5.39 -4.44
CA LEU A 183 4.66 4.67 -5.66
C LEU A 183 4.49 3.16 -5.51
N LEU A 184 4.87 2.60 -4.36
CA LEU A 184 4.68 1.18 -4.05
C LEU A 184 3.18 0.82 -3.99
N PHE A 185 2.36 1.65 -3.35
CA PHE A 185 0.91 1.48 -3.34
C PHE A 185 0.30 1.56 -4.73
N PHE A 186 0.75 2.50 -5.57
CA PHE A 186 0.28 2.60 -6.94
C PHE A 186 0.66 1.38 -7.77
N ALA A 187 1.88 0.87 -7.61
CA ALA A 187 2.32 -0.37 -8.26
C ALA A 187 1.51 -1.59 -7.79
N PHE A 188 1.19 -1.65 -6.49
CA PHE A 188 0.32 -2.69 -5.92
C PHE A 188 -1.10 -2.61 -6.50
N ALA A 189 -1.73 -1.43 -6.49
CA ALA A 189 -3.07 -1.22 -7.03
C ALA A 189 -3.12 -1.48 -8.55
N TRP A 190 -2.07 -1.11 -9.28
CA TRP A 190 -1.92 -1.44 -10.70
C TRP A 190 -1.89 -2.96 -10.89
N PHE A 191 -1.09 -3.67 -10.10
CA PHE A 191 -1.03 -5.14 -10.17
C PHE A 191 -2.37 -5.79 -9.80
N GLU A 192 -3.06 -5.30 -8.77
CA GLU A 192 -4.37 -5.82 -8.34
C GLU A 192 -5.46 -5.62 -9.42
N LEU A 193 -5.49 -4.44 -10.07
CA LEU A 193 -6.59 -4.05 -10.94
C LEU A 193 -6.37 -4.34 -12.42
N ILE A 194 -5.12 -4.29 -12.90
CA ILE A 194 -4.81 -4.29 -14.34
C ILE A 194 -4.16 -5.60 -14.77
N ASP A 195 -3.54 -6.34 -13.84
CA ASP A 195 -2.97 -7.63 -14.18
C ASP A 195 -4.07 -8.62 -14.62
N PRO A 196 -3.89 -9.35 -15.74
CA PRO A 196 -4.90 -10.32 -16.21
C PRO A 196 -5.12 -11.52 -15.29
N ALA A 197 -4.17 -11.83 -14.40
CA ALA A 197 -4.24 -12.95 -13.47
C ALA A 197 -3.51 -12.61 -12.16
N PRO A 198 -4.05 -11.69 -11.34
CA PRO A 198 -3.44 -11.30 -10.07
C PRO A 198 -3.49 -12.44 -9.03
N ASP A 199 -4.41 -13.39 -9.23
CA ASP A 199 -4.55 -14.59 -8.41
C ASP A 199 -3.60 -15.73 -8.80
N ASP A 200 -2.86 -15.61 -9.91
CA ASP A 200 -1.90 -16.65 -10.30
C ASP A 200 -0.79 -16.79 -9.23
N PRO A 201 -0.69 -17.95 -8.55
CA PRO A 201 0.19 -18.09 -7.38
C PRO A 201 1.66 -17.84 -7.68
N ALA A 202 2.13 -18.19 -8.88
CA ALA A 202 3.54 -18.03 -9.25
C ALA A 202 3.90 -16.56 -9.50
N ARG A 203 3.05 -15.82 -10.23
CA ARG A 203 3.24 -14.37 -10.44
C ARG A 203 3.12 -13.60 -9.14
N LEU A 204 2.13 -13.94 -8.32
CA LEU A 204 1.93 -13.32 -7.03
C LEU A 204 3.09 -13.61 -6.07
N ALA A 205 3.64 -14.84 -6.07
CA ALA A 205 4.84 -15.17 -5.31
C ALA A 205 6.06 -14.35 -5.75
N LEU A 206 6.29 -14.20 -7.06
CA LEU A 206 7.38 -13.37 -7.55
C LEU A 206 7.20 -11.90 -7.17
N ALA A 207 6.00 -11.34 -7.37
CA ALA A 207 5.70 -9.96 -7.01
C ALA A 207 5.88 -9.72 -5.51
N ALA A 208 5.30 -10.58 -4.66
CA ALA A 208 5.40 -10.48 -3.21
C ALA A 208 6.85 -10.70 -2.72
N GLY A 209 7.59 -11.63 -3.32
CA GLY A 209 9.00 -11.88 -3.00
C GLY A 209 9.91 -10.71 -3.38
N LEU A 210 9.73 -10.13 -4.58
CA LEU A 210 10.45 -8.94 -5.02
C LEU A 210 10.12 -7.73 -4.14
N TYR A 211 8.84 -7.56 -3.81
CA TYR A 211 8.39 -6.53 -2.87
C TYR A 211 9.07 -6.66 -1.50
N TRP A 212 9.08 -7.88 -0.95
CA TRP A 212 9.69 -8.17 0.33
C TRP A 212 11.20 -7.89 0.30
N LEU A 213 11.89 -8.34 -0.74
CA LEU A 213 13.33 -8.16 -0.91
C LEU A 213 13.69 -6.68 -1.06
N PHE A 214 12.97 -5.95 -1.91
CA PHE A 214 13.16 -4.51 -2.10
C PHE A 214 13.01 -3.75 -0.78
N THR A 215 11.93 -4.03 -0.05
CA THR A 215 11.65 -3.42 1.26
C THR A 215 12.73 -3.78 2.28
N PHE A 216 13.18 -5.02 2.31
CA PHE A 216 14.24 -5.47 3.22
C PHE A 216 15.57 -4.77 2.94
N LEU A 217 15.98 -4.68 1.67
CA LEU A 217 17.19 -3.97 1.26
C LEU A 217 17.10 -2.47 1.59
N ALA A 218 15.94 -1.86 1.36
CA ALA A 218 15.72 -0.46 1.72
C ALA A 218 15.77 -0.23 3.25
N MET A 219 15.25 -1.16 4.05
CA MET A 219 15.39 -1.11 5.51
C MET A 219 16.84 -1.27 6.00
N LEU A 220 17.66 -2.06 5.30
CA LEU A 220 19.10 -2.16 5.60
C LEU A 220 19.85 -0.87 5.23
N ALA A 221 19.50 -0.24 4.12
CA ALA A 221 20.16 0.99 3.66
C ALA A 221 19.75 2.24 4.48
N PHE A 222 18.44 2.45 4.66
CA PHE A 222 17.87 3.67 5.26
C PHE A 222 17.48 3.52 6.74
N GLY A 223 17.64 2.32 7.31
CA GLY A 223 17.21 2.00 8.67
C GLY A 223 15.73 1.61 8.74
N HIS A 224 15.42 0.64 9.60
CA HIS A 224 14.08 0.07 9.73
C HIS A 224 13.02 1.12 10.11
N ARG A 225 13.34 1.98 11.09
CA ARG A 225 12.37 2.94 11.64
C ARG A 225 12.00 4.04 10.65
N GLN A 226 12.96 4.50 9.83
CA GLN A 226 12.71 5.56 8.86
C GLN A 226 11.97 5.03 7.63
N TRP A 227 12.37 3.85 7.13
CA TRP A 227 11.71 3.21 5.99
C TRP A 227 10.29 2.73 6.32
N SER A 228 10.08 2.07 7.46
CA SER A 228 8.74 1.58 7.84
C SER A 228 7.71 2.71 7.98
N ARG A 229 8.13 3.91 8.36
CA ARG A 229 7.24 5.06 8.52
C ARG A 229 6.86 5.76 7.21
N SER A 230 7.68 5.65 6.17
CA SER A 230 7.56 6.53 4.99
C SER A 230 7.73 5.83 3.64
N GLY A 231 8.46 4.72 3.61
CA GLY A 231 8.75 3.98 2.38
C GLY A 231 7.94 2.70 2.20
N GLU A 232 7.43 2.10 3.27
CA GLU A 232 6.68 0.84 3.23
C GLU A 232 5.18 1.12 3.17
N PHE A 233 4.53 0.74 2.06
CA PHE A 233 3.15 1.15 1.81
C PHE A 233 2.14 0.50 2.75
N LEU A 234 2.34 -0.77 3.16
CA LEU A 234 1.41 -1.44 4.06
C LEU A 234 1.46 -0.78 5.43
N SER A 235 2.64 -0.50 5.98
CA SER A 235 2.79 0.20 7.27
C SER A 235 2.13 1.58 7.24
N VAL A 236 2.29 2.34 6.15
CA VAL A 236 1.65 3.66 6.02
C VAL A 236 0.12 3.52 5.92
N LEU A 237 -0.38 2.63 5.06
CA LEU A 237 -1.81 2.37 4.89
C LEU A 237 -2.44 1.89 6.20
N PHE A 238 -1.85 0.88 6.81
CA PHE A 238 -2.31 0.30 8.06
C PHE A 238 -2.20 1.29 9.23
N SER A 239 -1.20 2.17 9.24
CA SER A 239 -1.15 3.28 10.21
C SER A 239 -2.32 4.26 9.99
N MET A 240 -2.67 4.59 8.75
CA MET A 240 -3.85 5.43 8.47
C MET A 240 -5.14 4.73 8.89
N VAL A 241 -5.29 3.44 8.61
CA VAL A 241 -6.46 2.64 8.99
C VAL A 241 -6.58 2.50 10.51
N ALA A 242 -5.45 2.30 11.21
CA ALA A 242 -5.42 2.21 12.67
C ALA A 242 -5.85 3.52 13.37
N ARG A 243 -5.84 4.67 12.70
CA ARG A 243 -6.39 5.92 13.27
C ARG A 243 -7.91 5.88 13.42
N PHE A 244 -8.59 4.96 12.75
CA PHE A 244 -10.00 4.67 12.94
C PHE A 244 -10.24 3.56 13.96
N ALA A 245 -9.20 3.06 14.63
CA ALA A 245 -9.36 2.04 15.65
C ALA A 245 -9.99 2.61 16.92
N ILE A 246 -10.77 1.76 17.59
CA ILE A 246 -11.35 2.06 18.91
C ILE A 246 -10.28 1.87 20.01
N VAL A 247 -9.06 1.43 19.65
CA VAL A 247 -7.98 1.04 20.55
C VAL A 247 -6.66 1.64 20.04
N GLU A 248 -5.93 2.41 20.87
CA GLU A 248 -4.74 3.20 20.46
C GLU A 248 -3.45 2.82 21.19
N ARG A 249 -2.30 3.01 20.52
CA ARG A 249 -0.91 2.83 21.02
C ARG A 249 -0.24 4.14 21.40
N ASP A 250 0.04 4.36 22.69
CA ASP A 250 0.97 5.39 23.19
C ASP A 250 2.45 5.07 22.82
N GLU A 251 3.22 6.14 22.64
CA GLU A 251 4.57 6.20 22.07
C GLU A 251 5.62 5.44 22.90
N ASN A 252 5.29 5.09 24.15
CA ASN A 252 6.13 4.33 25.08
C ASN A 252 5.97 2.80 24.96
N GLY A 253 5.32 2.32 23.90
CA GLY A 253 4.95 0.91 23.75
C GLY A 253 3.81 0.48 24.67
N ARG A 254 3.17 1.45 25.34
CA ARG A 254 1.94 1.27 26.11
C ARG A 254 0.79 1.63 25.20
N LEU A 255 -0.31 0.89 25.19
CA LEU A 255 -1.54 1.31 24.52
C LEU A 255 -2.31 2.23 25.49
N ALA A 256 -2.62 3.47 25.11
CA ALA A 256 -3.39 4.43 25.92
C ALA A 256 -4.78 4.60 25.33
#